data_AF-A0A6J2T2X2-F1
#
_entry.id   AF-A0A6J2T2X2-F1
#
_cell.length_a   1.000
_cell.length_b   1.000
_cell.length_c   1.000
_cell.angle_alpha   90.00
_cell.angle_beta   90.00
_cell.angle_gamma   90.00
#
_symmetry.space_group_name_H-M   'P 1'
#
loop_
_entity.id
_entity.type
_entity.pdbx_description
1 polymer ?
#
loop_
_entity_poly.entity_id
_entity_poly.type
_entity_poly.pdbx_seq_one_letter_code
_entity_poly.pdbx_strand_id
1 'polypeptide(L)'
;MQKVILLALLVAATTTATPVNQASPMNFGEALTNMYTAFQKMMPCGYPADNIPVLDPFRIEQQSFNSATDDYSFVGNITNLYITGLSNFHHVGKSYNEDTGFSSFDIIFPEIQILGEYDVNAFMNVAGFPLRWTQSGLINEKFIDLRYVASYTIASPVNATDKLSVTNVNLNFYLSDAAFDNWNVLWDISTNNFVNKADRELLLMLVEQIQPQVNYILDKYALPYINEYLGQMSMDQLINTLNSMAASFEKADCNVVA
;
A
#
# COMPACT_ATOMS: atom_id res chain seq x y z
N MET A 1 6.13 11.72 0.59
CA MET A 1 6.30 10.31 0.16
C MET A 1 6.64 9.34 1.29
N GLN A 2 7.44 9.73 2.29
CA GLN A 2 7.76 8.86 3.45
C GLN A 2 6.52 8.44 4.28
N LYS A 3 5.44 9.23 4.28
CA LYS A 3 4.22 8.97 5.07
C LYS A 3 3.22 7.98 4.45
N VAL A 4 3.28 7.70 3.15
CA VAL A 4 2.30 6.84 2.45
C VAL A 4 2.81 5.41 2.30
N ILE A 5 4.13 5.21 2.15
CA ILE A 5 4.76 3.89 2.24
C ILE A 5 4.74 3.38 3.69
N LEU A 6 4.73 4.29 4.67
CA LEU A 6 4.47 3.95 6.07
C LEU A 6 3.05 3.40 6.29
N LEU A 7 2.05 3.75 5.46
CA LEU A 7 0.66 3.29 5.61
C LEU A 7 0.46 1.81 5.29
N ALA A 8 1.26 1.24 4.38
CA ALA A 8 1.30 -0.20 4.12
C ALA A 8 2.20 -0.96 5.12
N LEU A 9 3.13 -0.24 5.77
CA LEU A 9 3.93 -0.69 6.92
C LEU A 9 3.24 -0.42 8.27
N LEU A 10 2.01 0.12 8.30
CA LEU A 10 1.38 0.73 9.48
C LEU A 10 0.82 -0.26 10.51
N VAL A 11 1.30 -1.51 10.46
CA VAL A 11 1.29 -2.41 11.61
C VAL A 11 2.55 -2.23 12.48
N ALA A 12 3.56 -1.53 11.96
CA ALA A 12 4.87 -1.36 12.58
C ALA A 12 5.35 0.10 12.52
N ALA A 13 4.58 1.07 13.05
CA ALA A 13 5.12 2.28 13.67
C ALA A 13 4.02 3.23 14.19
N THR A 14 3.96 3.29 15.53
CA THR A 14 3.73 4.50 16.34
C THR A 14 2.36 5.18 16.31
N THR A 15 1.45 4.67 17.13
CA THR A 15 0.74 5.50 18.11
C THR A 15 1.27 5.15 19.50
N THR A 16 1.43 6.13 20.39
CA THR A 16 1.87 5.93 21.79
C THR A 16 0.84 5.10 22.56
N ALA A 17 0.76 3.80 22.31
CA ALA A 17 0.01 2.88 23.15
C ALA A 17 0.89 2.53 24.35
N THR A 18 0.44 2.91 25.54
CA THR A 18 1.03 2.41 26.79
C THR A 18 0.98 0.89 26.78
N PRO A 19 2.10 0.18 27.02
CA PRO A 19 2.09 -1.27 27.09
C PRO A 19 1.14 -1.72 28.21
N VAL A 20 0.09 -2.45 27.84
CA VAL A 20 -0.81 -3.09 28.79
C VAL A 20 -0.17 -4.44 29.16
N ASN A 21 0.19 -4.62 30.44
CA ASN A 21 0.79 -5.84 30.98
C ASN A 21 -0.25 -6.94 31.29
N GLN A 22 -1.33 -7.03 30.51
CA GLN A 22 -2.33 -8.10 30.67
C GLN A 22 -2.28 -9.00 29.45
N ALA A 23 -2.27 -10.31 29.70
CA ALA A 23 -2.46 -11.33 28.67
C ALA A 23 -3.78 -11.04 27.96
N SER A 24 -3.72 -10.86 26.64
CA SER A 24 -4.91 -10.64 25.83
C SER A 24 -5.64 -11.98 25.66
N PRO A 25 -6.97 -12.06 25.83
CA PRO A 25 -7.72 -13.28 25.57
C PRO A 25 -7.81 -13.62 24.07
N MET A 26 -7.29 -12.74 23.20
CA MET A 26 -7.36 -12.80 21.75
C MET A 26 -6.00 -13.19 21.17
N ASN A 27 -5.99 -14.03 20.13
CA ASN A 27 -4.74 -14.39 19.45
C ASN A 27 -4.29 -13.32 18.44
N PHE A 28 -3.06 -13.43 17.95
CA PHE A 28 -2.50 -12.47 17.00
C PHE A 28 -3.31 -12.36 15.70
N GLY A 29 -3.79 -13.49 15.15
CA GLY A 29 -4.58 -13.49 13.91
C GLY A 29 -5.91 -12.74 14.04
N GLU A 30 -6.57 -12.87 15.19
CA GLU A 30 -7.78 -12.12 15.55
C GLU A 30 -7.49 -10.63 15.74
N ALA A 31 -6.42 -10.29 16.47
CA ALA A 31 -6.05 -8.89 16.70
C ALA A 31 -5.68 -8.16 15.40
N LEU A 32 -4.91 -8.83 14.53
CA LEU A 32 -4.59 -8.31 13.20
C LEU A 32 -5.85 -8.14 12.35
N THR A 33 -6.78 -9.10 12.44
CA THR A 33 -8.10 -9.03 11.79
C THR A 33 -8.87 -7.79 12.20
N ASN A 34 -8.98 -7.57 13.50
CA ASN A 34 -9.74 -6.44 14.03
C ASN A 34 -9.10 -5.12 13.61
N MET A 35 -7.77 -5.02 13.66
CA MET A 35 -7.04 -3.83 13.27
C MET A 35 -7.28 -3.46 11.81
N TYR A 36 -7.09 -4.38 10.84
CA TYR A 36 -7.32 -4.01 9.43
C TYR A 36 -8.80 -3.74 9.14
N THR A 37 -9.73 -4.41 9.84
CA THR A 37 -11.18 -4.21 9.64
C THR A 37 -11.59 -2.83 10.13
N ALA A 38 -11.07 -2.42 11.29
CA ALA A 38 -11.28 -1.08 11.82
C ALA A 38 -10.60 -0.02 10.95
N PHE A 39 -9.39 -0.31 10.46
CA PHE A 39 -8.68 0.55 9.51
C PHE A 39 -9.50 0.76 8.24
N GLN A 40 -10.01 -0.31 7.62
CA GLN A 40 -10.87 -0.26 6.43
C GLN A 40 -12.08 0.66 6.64
N LYS A 41 -12.78 0.52 7.77
CA LYS A 41 -13.93 1.35 8.12
C LYS A 41 -13.59 2.82 8.33
N MET A 42 -12.38 3.10 8.82
CA MET A 42 -11.91 4.47 9.07
C MET A 42 -11.44 5.16 7.79
N MET A 43 -10.98 4.43 6.77
CA MET A 43 -10.44 5.02 5.52
C MET A 43 -11.31 6.13 4.91
N PRO A 44 -12.66 6.03 4.85
CA PRO A 44 -13.49 7.09 4.28
C PRO A 44 -13.60 8.36 5.10
N CYS A 45 -13.31 8.32 6.40
CA CYS A 45 -13.45 9.47 7.30
C CYS A 45 -12.12 9.96 7.88
N GLY A 46 -11.03 9.18 7.73
CA GLY A 46 -9.73 9.48 8.29
C GLY A 46 -9.72 9.39 9.82
N TYR A 47 -8.58 9.70 10.43
CA TYR A 47 -8.43 9.76 11.88
C TYR A 47 -7.54 10.94 12.29
N PRO A 48 -8.15 12.13 12.52
CA PRO A 48 -7.40 13.36 12.80
C PRO A 48 -6.51 13.29 14.04
N ALA A 49 -6.89 12.50 15.05
CA ALA A 49 -6.12 12.35 16.29
C ALA A 49 -4.69 11.82 16.04
N ASP A 50 -4.52 10.99 14.99
CA ASP A 50 -3.20 10.47 14.57
C ASP A 50 -2.70 11.10 13.26
N ASN A 51 -3.31 12.21 12.82
CA ASN A 51 -3.00 12.86 11.54
C ASN A 51 -3.17 11.94 10.32
N ILE A 52 -4.10 10.98 10.39
CA ILE A 52 -4.46 10.14 9.25
C ILE A 52 -5.52 10.89 8.44
N PRO A 53 -5.24 11.30 7.19
CA PRO A 53 -6.23 11.96 6.34
C PRO A 53 -7.30 10.98 5.87
N VAL A 54 -8.33 11.48 5.19
CA VAL A 54 -9.24 10.63 4.42
C VAL A 54 -8.43 9.87 3.36
N LEU A 55 -8.65 8.55 3.29
CA LEU A 55 -7.97 7.63 2.39
C LEU A 55 -8.91 7.10 1.29
N ASP A 56 -10.22 7.31 1.40
CA ASP A 56 -11.17 6.96 0.35
C ASP A 56 -12.38 7.92 0.32
N PRO A 57 -12.40 8.95 -0.57
CA PRO A 57 -11.41 9.20 -1.60
C PRO A 57 -10.12 9.79 -1.02
N PHE A 58 -8.97 9.25 -1.44
CA PHE A 58 -7.69 9.90 -1.19
C PHE A 58 -7.49 11.05 -2.18
N ARG A 59 -7.22 12.25 -1.65
CA ARG A 59 -7.11 13.47 -2.44
C ARG A 59 -5.75 14.14 -2.28
N ILE A 60 -5.19 14.59 -3.39
CA ILE A 60 -4.03 15.49 -3.41
C ILE A 60 -4.34 16.62 -4.40
N GLU A 61 -4.43 17.85 -3.88
CA GLU A 61 -4.67 19.05 -4.69
C GLU A 61 -3.52 19.30 -5.67
N GLN A 62 -2.28 19.22 -5.18
CA GLN A 62 -1.09 19.39 -6.00
C GLN A 62 0.11 18.69 -5.36
N GLN A 63 0.83 17.91 -6.16
CA GLN A 63 2.11 17.32 -5.79
C GLN A 63 3.08 17.45 -6.96
N SER A 64 4.14 18.23 -6.75
CA SER A 64 5.28 18.25 -7.66
C SER A 64 6.20 17.07 -7.39
N PHE A 65 6.81 16.55 -8.43
CA PHE A 65 7.83 15.52 -8.35
C PHE A 65 9.02 15.89 -9.23
N ASN A 66 10.20 15.52 -8.75
CA ASN A 66 11.46 15.71 -9.45
C ASN A 66 12.35 14.52 -9.09
N SER A 67 12.44 13.57 -10.01
CA SER A 67 13.29 12.40 -9.88
C SER A 67 14.19 12.30 -11.10
N ALA A 68 15.50 12.37 -10.90
CA ALA A 68 16.46 12.33 -12.00
C ALA A 68 17.66 11.46 -11.62
N THR A 69 18.10 10.67 -12.59
CA THR A 69 19.33 9.89 -12.63
C THR A 69 19.98 10.09 -14.00
N ASP A 70 21.12 9.44 -14.25
CA ASP A 70 21.76 9.51 -15.56
C ASP A 70 20.93 8.82 -16.67
N ASP A 71 20.11 7.84 -16.29
CA ASP A 71 19.33 7.03 -17.25
C ASP A 71 17.86 7.48 -17.39
N TYR A 72 17.34 8.29 -16.47
CA TYR A 72 15.98 8.82 -16.55
C TYR A 72 15.81 10.15 -15.80
N SER A 73 14.85 10.96 -16.22
CA SER A 73 14.40 12.16 -15.52
C SER A 73 12.88 12.26 -15.65
N PHE A 74 12.19 12.44 -14.53
CA PHE A 74 10.76 12.70 -14.43
C PHE A 74 10.56 13.95 -13.59
N VAL A 75 10.17 15.05 -14.24
CA VAL A 75 9.90 16.33 -13.58
C VAL A 75 8.50 16.77 -13.96
N GLY A 76 7.68 17.08 -12.97
CA GLY A 76 6.31 17.46 -13.24
C GLY A 76 5.49 17.72 -12.00
N ASN A 77 4.19 17.86 -12.23
CA ASN A 77 3.18 18.00 -11.20
C ASN A 77 1.97 17.16 -11.54
N ILE A 78 1.38 16.59 -10.49
CA ILE A 78 0.03 16.05 -10.52
C ILE A 78 -0.85 17.04 -9.77
N THR A 79 -2.01 17.34 -10.33
CA THR A 79 -3.05 18.18 -9.72
C THR A 79 -4.37 17.44 -9.67
N ASN A 80 -5.21 17.80 -8.70
CA ASN A 80 -6.56 17.23 -8.54
C ASN A 80 -6.58 15.69 -8.48
N LEU A 81 -5.53 15.07 -7.90
CA LEU A 81 -5.47 13.62 -7.79
C LEU A 81 -6.59 13.14 -6.86
N TYR A 82 -7.37 12.20 -7.35
CA TYR A 82 -8.53 11.65 -6.67
C TYR A 82 -8.53 10.14 -6.86
N ILE A 83 -8.26 9.41 -5.78
CA ILE A 83 -8.21 7.95 -5.78
C ILE A 83 -9.37 7.41 -4.96
N THR A 84 -10.13 6.47 -5.53
CA THR A 84 -11.26 5.79 -4.86
C THR A 84 -11.14 4.29 -4.90
N GLY A 85 -11.84 3.61 -4.00
CA GLY A 85 -11.88 2.15 -3.93
C GLY A 85 -10.83 1.54 -2.99
N LEU A 86 -10.01 2.37 -2.34
CA LEU A 86 -9.01 1.93 -1.38
C LEU A 86 -9.60 1.30 -0.11
N SER A 87 -10.86 1.62 0.22
CA SER A 87 -11.61 1.02 1.32
C SER A 87 -12.46 -0.19 0.89
N ASN A 88 -12.59 -0.46 -0.41
CA ASN A 88 -13.46 -1.50 -0.96
C ASN A 88 -12.80 -2.88 -1.08
N PHE A 89 -11.66 -3.11 -0.42
CA PHE A 89 -10.99 -4.40 -0.48
C PHE A 89 -11.76 -5.51 0.25
N HIS A 90 -11.52 -6.74 -0.17
CA HIS A 90 -12.13 -7.94 0.40
C HIS A 90 -11.05 -8.93 0.83
N HIS A 91 -11.31 -9.64 1.92
CA HIS A 91 -10.48 -10.76 2.35
C HIS A 91 -10.95 -12.02 1.65
N VAL A 92 -10.10 -12.57 0.79
CA VAL A 92 -10.34 -13.84 0.12
C VAL A 92 -9.93 -15.01 1.03
N GLY A 93 -8.85 -14.83 1.79
CA GLY A 93 -8.31 -15.85 2.66
C GLY A 93 -7.46 -15.25 3.78
N LYS A 94 -7.52 -15.89 4.95
CA LYS A 94 -6.63 -15.60 6.08
C LYS A 94 -6.40 -16.85 6.91
N SER A 95 -5.18 -17.02 7.41
CA SER A 95 -4.86 -18.10 8.33
C SER A 95 -3.80 -17.63 9.32
N TYR A 96 -3.94 -18.03 10.58
CA TYR A 96 -2.89 -17.90 11.57
C TYR A 96 -2.78 -19.22 12.34
N ASN A 97 -1.55 -19.73 12.47
CA ASN A 97 -1.23 -20.93 13.23
C ASN A 97 -0.37 -20.52 14.43
N GLU A 98 -0.93 -20.62 15.63
CA GLU A 98 -0.27 -20.21 16.88
C GLU A 98 0.99 -21.04 17.17
N ASP A 99 0.97 -22.35 16.89
CA ASP A 99 2.07 -23.26 17.19
C ASP A 99 3.32 -22.97 16.35
N THR A 100 3.12 -22.60 15.08
CA THR A 100 4.20 -22.35 14.11
C THR A 100 4.50 -20.87 13.89
N GLY A 101 3.62 -19.98 14.37
CA GLY A 101 3.66 -18.55 14.07
C GLY A 101 3.40 -18.20 12.60
N PHE A 102 3.00 -19.17 11.77
CA PHE A 102 2.72 -18.97 10.36
C PHE A 102 1.43 -18.17 10.17
N SER A 103 1.50 -17.12 9.36
CA SER A 103 0.40 -16.26 8.97
C SER A 103 0.30 -16.17 7.46
N SER A 104 -0.92 -16.16 6.92
CA SER A 104 -1.18 -15.84 5.52
C SER A 104 -2.37 -14.90 5.39
N PHE A 105 -2.31 -14.00 4.42
CA PHE A 105 -3.39 -13.10 4.06
C PHE A 105 -3.52 -13.00 2.54
N ASP A 106 -4.76 -12.82 2.11
CA ASP A 106 -5.15 -12.70 0.73
C ASP A 106 -6.25 -11.65 0.61
N ILE A 107 -5.89 -10.52 0.02
CA ILE A 107 -6.74 -9.32 -0.08
C ILE A 107 -6.87 -8.96 -1.55
N ILE A 108 -8.09 -8.63 -1.98
CA ILE A 108 -8.37 -8.16 -3.33
C ILE A 108 -9.08 -6.82 -3.29
N PHE A 109 -8.62 -5.88 -4.12
CA PHE A 109 -9.28 -4.63 -4.44
C PHE A 109 -10.02 -4.83 -5.76
N PRO A 110 -11.36 -4.89 -5.77
CA PRO A 110 -12.13 -5.15 -6.99
C PRO A 110 -11.91 -4.08 -8.05
N GLU A 111 -11.92 -2.81 -7.62
CA GLU A 111 -11.64 -1.66 -8.48
C GLU A 111 -10.96 -0.57 -7.66
N ILE A 112 -9.84 -0.04 -8.17
CA ILE A 112 -9.24 1.22 -7.70
C ILE A 112 -9.30 2.19 -8.88
N GLN A 113 -9.99 3.31 -8.71
CA GLN A 113 -10.06 4.36 -9.72
C GLN A 113 -9.12 5.50 -9.33
N ILE A 114 -8.30 5.93 -10.29
CA ILE A 114 -7.39 7.06 -10.19
C ILE A 114 -7.85 8.10 -11.21
N LEU A 115 -8.15 9.31 -10.73
CA LEU A 115 -8.46 10.47 -11.55
C LEU A 115 -7.48 11.60 -11.22
N GLY A 116 -7.24 12.48 -12.16
CA GLY A 116 -6.45 13.68 -11.91
C GLY A 116 -5.96 14.34 -13.19
N GLU A 117 -5.01 15.24 -13.01
CA GLU A 117 -4.34 15.95 -14.09
C GLU A 117 -2.84 15.83 -13.89
N TYR A 118 -2.08 15.74 -14.98
CA TYR A 118 -0.63 15.77 -14.93
C TYR A 118 -0.06 16.75 -15.95
N ASP A 119 1.10 17.28 -15.61
CA ASP A 119 2.02 17.95 -16.52
C ASP A 119 3.42 17.43 -16.23
N VAL A 120 4.03 16.78 -17.21
CA VAL A 120 5.25 15.99 -17.05
C VAL A 120 6.21 16.25 -18.19
N ASN A 121 7.45 16.52 -17.82
CA ASN A 121 8.60 16.45 -18.69
C ASN A 121 9.44 15.24 -18.29
N ALA A 122 9.51 14.28 -19.19
CA ALA A 122 10.16 13.01 -18.96
C ALA A 122 11.25 12.72 -20.00
N PHE A 123 12.28 12.06 -19.52
CA PHE A 123 13.38 11.51 -20.28
C PHE A 123 13.65 10.10 -19.75
N MET A 124 13.86 9.14 -20.64
CA MET A 124 14.37 7.83 -20.26
C MET A 124 15.29 7.29 -21.36
N ASN A 125 16.31 6.55 -20.95
CA ASN A 125 17.19 5.81 -21.85
C ASN A 125 16.75 4.34 -21.88
N VAL A 126 16.15 3.90 -22.98
CA VAL A 126 15.78 2.49 -23.18
C VAL A 126 16.78 1.85 -24.11
N ALA A 127 17.64 0.98 -23.60
CA ALA A 127 18.63 0.22 -24.38
C ALA A 127 19.55 1.10 -25.26
N GLY A 128 19.94 2.28 -24.78
CA GLY A 128 20.80 3.24 -25.50
C GLY A 128 20.03 4.27 -26.33
N PHE A 129 18.70 4.18 -26.41
CA PHE A 129 17.86 5.12 -27.14
C PHE A 129 17.27 6.18 -26.19
N PRO A 130 17.59 7.47 -26.38
CA PRO A 130 17.04 8.54 -25.57
C PRO A 130 15.60 8.84 -26.02
N LEU A 131 14.63 8.59 -25.13
CA LEU A 131 13.24 8.99 -25.30
C LEU A 131 12.99 10.23 -24.46
N ARG A 132 12.43 11.27 -25.08
CA ARG A 132 11.99 12.49 -24.40
C ARG A 132 10.54 12.73 -24.75
N TRP A 133 9.72 13.00 -23.75
CA TRP A 133 8.34 13.41 -23.97
C TRP A 133 7.97 14.47 -22.94
N THR A 134 7.21 15.45 -23.42
CA THR A 134 6.56 16.43 -22.56
C THR A 134 5.07 16.29 -22.82
N GLN A 135 4.31 16.05 -21.77
CA GLN A 135 2.92 15.70 -21.89
C GLN A 135 2.15 16.29 -20.71
N SER A 136 0.98 16.82 -21.03
CA SER A 136 -0.01 17.18 -20.03
C SER A 136 -1.35 16.56 -20.44
N GLY A 137 -2.14 16.13 -19.47
CA GLY A 137 -3.38 15.43 -19.77
C GLY A 137 -4.19 15.09 -18.52
N LEU A 138 -5.36 14.49 -18.78
CA LEU A 138 -6.23 13.93 -17.76
C LEU A 138 -5.82 12.49 -17.48
N ILE A 139 -5.73 12.15 -16.19
CA ILE A 139 -5.62 10.78 -15.70
C ILE A 139 -7.03 10.25 -15.51
N ASN A 140 -7.31 9.10 -16.11
CA ASN A 140 -8.47 8.29 -15.83
C ASN A 140 -8.07 6.83 -15.97
N GLU A 141 -7.66 6.24 -14.86
CA GLU A 141 -7.11 4.90 -14.81
C GLU A 141 -7.87 4.07 -13.78
N LYS A 142 -8.10 2.80 -14.11
CA LYS A 142 -8.69 1.82 -13.20
C LYS A 142 -7.81 0.61 -13.08
N PHE A 143 -7.57 0.15 -11.86
CA PHE A 143 -7.00 -1.17 -11.61
C PHE A 143 -8.12 -2.12 -11.23
N ILE A 144 -8.19 -3.26 -11.91
CA ILE A 144 -9.28 -4.24 -11.77
C ILE A 144 -8.70 -5.50 -11.14
N ASP A 145 -9.32 -5.93 -10.04
CA ASP A 145 -8.93 -7.11 -9.28
C ASP A 145 -7.44 -7.10 -8.89
N LEU A 146 -6.98 -6.00 -8.31
CA LEU A 146 -5.64 -5.91 -7.73
C LEU A 146 -5.60 -6.75 -6.44
N ARG A 147 -4.85 -7.84 -6.45
CA ARG A 147 -4.80 -8.81 -5.35
C ARG A 147 -3.42 -8.89 -4.75
N TYR A 148 -3.35 -8.93 -3.43
CA TYR A 148 -2.14 -9.18 -2.65
C TYR A 148 -2.29 -10.49 -1.90
N VAL A 149 -1.35 -11.41 -2.12
CA VAL A 149 -1.25 -12.68 -1.41
C VAL A 149 0.09 -12.70 -0.69
N ALA A 150 0.07 -12.73 0.63
CA ALA A 150 1.29 -12.80 1.40
C ALA A 150 1.25 -13.85 2.50
N SER A 151 2.44 -14.34 2.83
CA SER A 151 2.67 -15.26 3.93
C SER A 151 3.93 -14.87 4.68
N TYR A 152 3.95 -15.09 5.98
CA TYR A 152 5.11 -14.83 6.81
C TYR A 152 5.04 -15.63 8.10
N THR A 153 6.18 -15.75 8.79
CA THR A 153 6.27 -16.39 10.10
C THR A 153 6.64 -15.36 11.15
N ILE A 154 5.84 -15.24 12.20
CA ILE A 154 6.23 -14.51 13.41
C ILE A 154 7.03 -15.46 14.30
N ALA A 155 8.36 -15.30 14.28
CA ALA A 155 9.24 -16.03 15.17
C ALA A 155 9.11 -15.45 16.58
N SER A 156 8.56 -16.25 17.50
CA SER A 156 8.49 -15.92 18.92
C SER A 156 9.79 -16.30 19.64
N PRO A 157 10.15 -15.60 20.73
CA PRO A 157 11.34 -15.92 21.50
C PRO A 157 11.30 -17.34 22.08
N VAL A 158 12.26 -18.20 21.72
CA VAL A 158 12.42 -19.52 22.34
C VAL A 158 13.39 -19.42 23.53
N ASN A 159 14.37 -18.52 23.44
CA ASN A 159 15.32 -18.20 24.51
C ASN A 159 15.08 -16.80 25.09
N ALA A 160 15.60 -16.54 26.29
CA ALA A 160 15.47 -15.24 26.97
C ALA A 160 16.11 -14.05 26.22
N THR A 161 16.98 -14.32 25.23
CA THR A 161 17.62 -13.33 24.37
C THR A 161 16.93 -13.14 23.02
N ASP A 162 16.01 -14.04 22.67
CA ASP A 162 15.36 -14.01 21.36
C ASP A 162 14.30 -12.91 21.33
N LYS A 163 14.14 -12.33 20.15
CA LYS A 163 13.30 -11.17 19.92
C LYS A 163 12.19 -11.53 18.94
N LEU A 164 11.02 -10.95 19.12
CA LEU A 164 9.95 -11.08 18.16
C LEU A 164 10.43 -10.59 16.79
N SER A 165 10.22 -11.38 15.76
CA SER A 165 10.63 -11.02 14.40
C SER A 165 9.73 -11.66 13.36
N VAL A 166 9.67 -11.04 12.19
CA VAL A 166 9.03 -11.58 11.00
C VAL A 166 10.12 -12.16 10.10
N THR A 167 9.88 -13.40 9.69
CA THR A 167 10.76 -14.18 8.80
C THR A 167 9.94 -14.85 7.70
N ASN A 168 10.62 -15.40 6.70
CA ASN A 168 9.99 -16.14 5.59
C ASN A 168 8.86 -15.36 4.90
N VAL A 169 9.07 -14.05 4.70
CA VAL A 169 8.08 -13.21 4.03
C VAL A 169 8.03 -13.57 2.56
N ASN A 170 6.84 -13.81 2.07
CA ASN A 170 6.54 -13.93 0.67
C ASN A 170 5.36 -13.01 0.37
N LEU A 171 5.51 -12.12 -0.60
CA LEU A 171 4.44 -11.24 -1.08
C LEU A 171 4.32 -11.37 -2.60
N ASN A 172 3.13 -11.75 -3.04
CA ASN A 172 2.73 -11.74 -4.44
C ASN A 172 1.64 -10.71 -4.65
N PHE A 173 1.72 -9.98 -5.75
CA PHE A 173 0.71 -9.05 -6.21
C PHE A 173 0.29 -9.47 -7.62
N TYR A 174 -1.01 -9.41 -7.86
CA TYR A 174 -1.62 -9.79 -9.13
C TYR A 174 -2.52 -8.64 -9.54
N LEU A 175 -2.44 -8.24 -10.80
CA LEU A 175 -3.38 -7.28 -11.39
C LEU A 175 -4.06 -8.00 -12.54
N SER A 176 -5.37 -8.23 -12.44
CA SER A 176 -6.09 -8.95 -13.50
C SER A 176 -6.17 -8.11 -14.76
N ASP A 177 -6.51 -6.83 -14.62
CA ASP A 177 -6.58 -5.91 -15.73
C ASP A 177 -6.42 -4.45 -15.26
N ALA A 178 -6.23 -3.56 -16.22
CA ALA A 178 -6.35 -2.13 -16.01
C ALA A 178 -7.08 -1.47 -17.18
N ALA A 179 -7.85 -0.43 -16.89
CA ALA A 179 -8.43 0.44 -17.92
C ALA A 179 -7.71 1.78 -17.90
N PHE A 180 -7.29 2.24 -19.08
CA PHE A 180 -6.67 3.54 -19.27
C PHE A 180 -7.58 4.31 -20.23
N ASP A 181 -8.18 5.37 -19.72
CA ASP A 181 -9.00 6.31 -20.47
C ASP A 181 -8.41 7.73 -20.34
N ASN A 182 -7.06 7.80 -20.26
CA ASN A 182 -6.33 9.05 -20.19
C ASN A 182 -6.62 9.89 -21.44
N TRP A 183 -6.63 11.22 -21.26
CA TRP A 183 -6.95 12.14 -22.34
C TRP A 183 -5.95 13.26 -22.47
N ASN A 184 -5.32 13.33 -23.65
CA ASN A 184 -4.53 14.48 -24.08
C ASN A 184 -5.28 15.23 -25.18
N VAL A 185 -5.56 16.52 -24.94
CA VAL A 185 -6.30 17.39 -25.87
C VAL A 185 -5.53 17.72 -27.15
N LEU A 186 -4.21 17.51 -27.17
CA LEU A 186 -3.36 17.73 -28.34
C LEU A 186 -3.32 16.51 -29.27
N TRP A 187 -3.91 15.39 -28.85
CA TRP A 187 -3.92 14.14 -29.59
C TRP A 187 -5.29 13.88 -30.20
N ASP A 188 -5.30 13.26 -31.38
CA ASP A 188 -6.55 12.75 -31.92
C ASP A 188 -7.03 11.52 -31.13
N ILE A 189 -8.29 11.12 -31.37
CA ILE A 189 -8.92 9.99 -30.70
C ILE A 189 -8.10 8.71 -30.90
N SER A 190 -7.52 8.50 -32.09
CA SER A 190 -6.77 7.29 -32.41
C SER A 190 -5.46 7.19 -31.63
N THR A 191 -4.79 8.32 -31.44
CA THR A 191 -3.52 8.43 -30.71
C THR A 191 -3.75 8.24 -29.22
N ASN A 192 -4.77 8.88 -28.64
CA ASN A 192 -5.16 8.62 -27.24
C ASN A 192 -5.47 7.14 -27.01
N ASN A 193 -6.29 6.53 -27.86
CA ASN A 193 -6.63 5.10 -27.73
C ASN A 193 -5.41 4.17 -27.87
N PHE A 194 -4.48 4.49 -28.78
CA PHE A 194 -3.25 3.72 -28.96
C PHE A 194 -2.37 3.78 -27.70
N VAL A 195 -2.12 4.98 -27.17
CA VAL A 195 -1.28 5.16 -25.98
C VAL A 195 -1.92 4.53 -24.76
N ASN A 196 -3.22 4.73 -24.53
CA ASN A 196 -3.96 4.08 -23.46
C ASN A 196 -3.83 2.55 -23.49
N LYS A 197 -3.92 1.95 -24.68
CA LYS A 197 -3.71 0.51 -24.85
C LYS A 197 -2.26 0.10 -24.56
N ALA A 198 -1.29 0.87 -25.05
CA ALA A 198 0.14 0.61 -24.82
C ALA A 198 0.50 0.71 -23.33
N ASP A 199 0.00 1.72 -22.62
CA ASP A 199 0.22 1.92 -21.18
C ASP A 199 -0.37 0.77 -20.36
N ARG A 200 -1.59 0.33 -20.68
CA ARG A 200 -2.19 -0.87 -20.09
C ARG A 200 -1.31 -2.10 -20.27
N GLU A 201 -0.89 -2.40 -21.51
CA GLU A 201 -0.05 -3.58 -21.81
C GLU A 201 1.30 -3.50 -21.09
N LEU A 202 1.90 -2.30 -21.05
CA LEU A 202 3.15 -2.05 -20.34
C LEU A 202 3.00 -2.25 -18.83
N LEU A 203 1.93 -1.74 -18.22
CA LEU A 203 1.65 -1.91 -16.79
C LEU A 203 1.52 -3.39 -16.42
N LEU A 204 0.71 -4.15 -17.17
CA LEU A 204 0.51 -5.57 -16.90
C LEU A 204 1.82 -6.36 -17.03
N MET A 205 2.63 -6.05 -18.05
CA MET A 205 3.97 -6.64 -18.19
C MET A 205 4.91 -6.26 -17.04
N LEU A 206 4.92 -4.99 -16.60
CA LEU A 206 5.75 -4.52 -15.50
C LEU A 206 5.38 -5.19 -14.17
N VAL A 207 4.08 -5.37 -13.91
CA VAL A 207 3.56 -6.09 -12.75
C VAL A 207 4.11 -7.53 -12.71
N GLU A 208 4.05 -8.25 -13.83
CA GLU A 208 4.61 -9.61 -13.92
C GLU A 208 6.14 -9.62 -13.74
N GLN A 209 6.84 -8.64 -14.32
CA GLN A 209 8.31 -8.57 -14.29
C GLN A 209 8.89 -8.17 -12.93
N ILE A 210 8.20 -7.35 -12.14
CA ILE A 210 8.69 -6.92 -10.82
C ILE A 210 8.42 -7.97 -9.73
N GLN A 211 7.51 -8.92 -9.98
CA GLN A 211 7.14 -9.95 -9.01
C GLN A 211 8.32 -10.74 -8.42
N PRO A 212 9.34 -11.19 -9.21
CA PRO A 212 10.52 -11.86 -8.66
C PRO A 212 11.37 -10.97 -7.75
N GLN A 213 11.27 -9.64 -7.88
CA GLN A 213 12.08 -8.67 -7.13
C GLN A 213 11.42 -8.22 -5.83
N VAL A 214 10.11 -8.41 -5.66
CA VAL A 214 9.39 -7.88 -4.49
C VAL A 214 9.91 -8.47 -3.18
N ASN A 215 10.18 -9.76 -3.11
CA ASN A 215 10.76 -10.35 -1.90
C ASN A 215 12.15 -9.78 -1.60
N TYR A 216 12.99 -9.56 -2.63
CA TYR A 216 14.29 -8.90 -2.44
C TYR A 216 14.14 -7.47 -1.89
N ILE A 217 13.17 -6.70 -2.41
CA ILE A 217 12.90 -5.34 -1.94
C ILE A 217 12.42 -5.38 -0.48
N LEU A 218 11.50 -6.28 -0.14
CA LEU A 218 11.02 -6.47 1.23
C LEU A 218 12.15 -6.85 2.18
N ASP A 219 12.96 -7.83 1.81
CA ASP A 219 14.08 -8.32 2.64
C ASP A 219 15.12 -7.22 2.89
N LYS A 220 15.42 -6.42 1.87
CA LYS A 220 16.47 -5.40 1.96
C LYS A 220 16.01 -4.11 2.62
N TYR A 221 14.76 -3.70 2.40
CA TYR A 221 14.30 -2.35 2.75
C TYR A 221 13.16 -2.32 3.76
N ALA A 222 12.35 -3.37 3.90
CA ALA A 222 11.21 -3.38 4.83
C ALA A 222 11.50 -4.19 6.09
N LEU A 223 11.96 -5.43 5.93
CA LEU A 223 12.16 -6.37 7.04
C LEU A 223 13.10 -5.87 8.14
N PRO A 224 14.24 -5.19 7.85
CA PRO A 224 15.12 -4.68 8.90
C PRO A 224 14.40 -3.73 9.86
N TYR A 225 13.60 -2.80 9.32
CA TYR A 225 12.84 -1.85 10.14
C TYR A 225 11.70 -2.53 10.91
N ILE A 226 10.98 -3.46 10.27
CA ILE A 226 9.93 -4.25 10.93
C ILE A 226 10.53 -5.02 12.11
N ASN A 227 11.64 -5.72 11.90
CA ASN A 227 12.27 -6.55 12.92
C ASN A 227 12.97 -5.73 14.02
N GLU A 228 13.48 -4.55 13.71
CA GLU A 228 13.98 -3.61 14.72
C GLU A 228 12.86 -3.17 15.67
N TYR A 229 11.67 -2.87 15.13
CA TYR A 229 10.51 -2.49 15.92
C TYR A 229 9.93 -3.66 16.72
N LEU A 230 9.70 -4.80 16.07
CA LEU A 230 9.17 -6.01 16.73
C LEU A 230 10.12 -6.52 17.82
N GLY A 231 11.43 -6.40 17.62
CA GLY A 231 12.41 -6.87 18.60
C GLY A 231 12.45 -6.07 19.91
N GLN A 232 11.61 -5.05 20.05
CA GLN A 232 11.43 -4.26 21.27
C GLN A 232 10.15 -4.63 22.04
N MET A 233 9.35 -5.58 21.55
CA MET A 233 8.06 -5.95 22.14
C MET A 233 7.89 -7.47 22.31
N SER A 234 7.05 -7.85 23.27
CA SER A 234 6.51 -9.21 23.40
C SER A 234 5.31 -9.44 22.48
N MET A 235 4.91 -10.71 22.31
CA MET A 235 3.70 -11.05 21.57
C MET A 235 2.44 -10.41 22.19
N ASP A 236 2.30 -10.42 23.51
CA ASP A 236 1.19 -9.77 24.21
C ASP A 236 1.14 -8.27 23.93
N GLN A 237 2.31 -7.61 23.91
CA GLN A 237 2.42 -6.19 23.59
C GLN A 237 2.02 -5.90 22.14
N LEU A 238 2.40 -6.76 21.19
CA LEU A 238 1.98 -6.65 19.79
C LEU A 238 0.45 -6.78 19.66
N ILE A 239 -0.12 -7.82 20.28
CA ILE A 239 -1.58 -8.06 20.28
C ILE A 239 -2.33 -6.88 20.89
N ASN A 240 -1.88 -6.39 22.04
CA ASN A 240 -2.50 -5.25 22.72
C ASN A 240 -2.37 -3.95 21.89
N THR A 241 -1.25 -3.78 21.16
CA THR A 241 -1.06 -2.65 20.24
C THR A 241 -2.07 -2.70 19.10
N LEU A 242 -2.19 -3.84 18.42
CA LEU A 242 -3.16 -4.04 17.34
C LEU A 242 -4.60 -3.77 17.79
N ASN A 243 -4.98 -4.31 18.95
CA ASN A 243 -6.31 -4.09 19.51
C ASN A 243 -6.55 -2.63 19.91
N SER A 244 -5.55 -1.95 20.45
CA SER A 244 -5.64 -0.52 20.79
C SER A 244 -5.80 0.35 19.55
N MET A 245 -5.10 0.01 18.45
CA MET A 245 -5.27 0.68 17.16
C MET A 245 -6.68 0.44 16.61
N ALA A 246 -7.16 -0.81 16.63
CA ALA A 246 -8.51 -1.15 16.20
C ALA A 246 -9.57 -0.33 16.96
N ALA A 247 -9.51 -0.34 18.29
CA ALA A 247 -10.43 0.40 19.15
C ALA A 247 -10.34 1.94 18.97
N SER A 248 -9.20 2.45 18.51
CA SER A 248 -9.03 3.87 18.19
C SER A 248 -9.70 4.20 16.85
N PHE A 249 -9.47 3.38 15.83
CA PHE A 249 -10.10 3.54 14.52
C PHE A 249 -11.63 3.35 14.56
N GLU A 250 -12.14 2.48 15.44
CA GLU A 250 -13.59 2.34 15.66
C GLU A 250 -14.25 3.60 16.24
N LYS A 251 -13.47 4.50 16.87
CA LYS A 251 -13.96 5.80 17.35
C LYS A 251 -13.92 6.88 16.28
N ALA A 252 -13.39 6.58 15.08
CA ALA A 252 -13.37 7.54 14.00
C ALA A 252 -14.81 7.97 13.69
N ASP A 253 -15.06 9.29 13.73
CA ASP A 253 -16.38 9.84 13.51
C ASP A 253 -16.69 9.87 12.00
N CYS A 254 -17.13 8.74 11.47
CA CYS A 254 -17.56 8.64 10.09
C CYS A 254 -18.94 9.28 9.83
N ASN A 255 -19.51 10.03 10.79
CA ASN A 255 -20.71 10.85 10.54
C ASN A 255 -20.40 12.16 9.81
N VAL A 256 -19.12 12.46 9.55
CA VAL A 256 -18.74 13.56 8.66
C VAL A 256 -18.93 13.07 7.22
N VAL A 257 -20.18 13.18 6.75
CA VAL A 257 -20.54 12.98 5.34
C VAL A 257 -19.65 13.88 4.47
N ALA A 258 -19.13 13.26 3.41
CA ALA A 258 -18.29 13.83 2.36
C ALA A 258 -18.71 15.21 1.83
#